data_AF-A0A929LAC9-F1
#
_entry.id   AF-A0A929LAC9-F1
#
_cell.length_a   1.000
_cell.length_b   1.000
_cell.length_c   1.000
_cell.angle_alpha   90.00
_cell.angle_beta   90.00
_cell.angle_gamma   90.00
#
_symmetry.space_group_name_H-M   'P 1'
#
loop_
_entity.id
_entity.type
_entity.pdbx_description
1 polymer ?
#
loop_
_entity_poly.entity_id
_entity_poly.type
_entity_poly.pdbx_seq_one_letter_code
_entity_poly.pdbx_strand_id
1 'polypeptide(L)'
;MNLPNQLTVLRMIMVPIVWAAYLLIPKDWMVINKATGLSMRNIIVLLLFVVASLTDMLDGKIARSRNLITSFGKFLDPIADKMLVNTTLILLVYDHEAAILPVLLMIARDLVVDGLRFSAASQGEVVSAGFSGKLKTVLQMVAIPLLLLCNFPFNYIHLPIAQIALWAAAVVSLYSGWVYFDQLKDYVLETM
;
A
#
# COMPACT_ATOMS: atom_id res chain seq x y z
N MET A 1 -8.41 -1.04 26.07
CA MET A 1 -8.30 -0.78 24.60
C MET A 1 -9.23 -1.74 23.89
N ASN A 2 -9.99 -1.28 22.88
CA ASN A 2 -10.88 -2.15 22.10
C ASN A 2 -10.05 -3.04 21.16
N LEU A 3 -10.53 -4.26 20.89
CA LEU A 3 -9.89 -5.24 20.01
C LEU A 3 -9.42 -4.65 18.66
N PRO A 4 -10.21 -3.80 17.94
CA PRO A 4 -9.77 -3.20 16.69
C PRO A 4 -8.55 -2.28 16.87
N ASN A 5 -8.48 -1.55 17.98
CA ASN A 5 -7.37 -0.64 18.23
C ASN A 5 -6.06 -1.40 18.53
N GLN A 6 -6.16 -2.56 19.18
CA GLN A 6 -5.00 -3.41 19.42
C GLN A 6 -4.44 -3.97 18.10
N LEU A 7 -5.31 -4.25 17.13
CA LEU A 7 -4.91 -4.75 15.82
C LEU A 7 -4.32 -3.64 14.92
N THR A 8 -4.86 -2.41 14.96
CA THR A 8 -4.22 -1.23 14.33
C THR A 8 -2.82 -0.98 14.87
N VAL A 9 -2.64 -1.03 16.20
CA VAL A 9 -1.32 -0.88 16.84
C VAL A 9 -0.38 -2.03 16.46
N LEU A 10 -0.88 -3.26 16.43
CA LEU A 10 -0.12 -4.42 15.97
C LEU A 10 0.34 -4.22 14.51
N ARG A 11 -0.48 -3.64 13.64
CA ARG A 11 -0.08 -3.31 12.26
C ARG A 11 1.01 -2.26 12.19
N MET A 12 0.91 -1.20 12.98
CA MET A 12 1.97 -0.20 13.09
C MET A 12 3.29 -0.80 13.59
N ILE A 13 3.26 -1.91 14.33
CA ILE A 13 4.46 -2.66 14.74
C ILE A 13 4.89 -3.67 13.66
N MET A 14 3.96 -4.23 12.89
CA MET A 14 4.29 -5.15 11.79
C MET A 14 4.97 -4.46 10.61
N VAL A 15 4.62 -3.21 10.29
CA VAL A 15 5.33 -2.43 9.26
C VAL A 15 6.84 -2.40 9.56
N PRO A 16 7.27 -2.04 10.79
CA PRO A 16 8.65 -2.10 11.16
C PRO A 16 9.20 -3.53 11.39
N ILE A 17 8.43 -4.58 11.20
CA ILE A 17 8.94 -5.96 11.15
C ILE A 17 9.16 -6.36 9.68
N VAL A 18 8.27 -5.96 8.77
CA VAL A 18 8.36 -6.25 7.33
C VAL A 18 9.64 -5.67 6.73
N TRP A 19 9.90 -4.37 6.91
CA TRP A 19 11.14 -3.74 6.41
C TRP A 19 12.42 -4.33 7.02
N ALA A 20 12.39 -4.71 8.31
CA ALA A 20 13.53 -5.28 9.01
C ALA A 20 13.80 -6.68 8.50
N ALA A 21 12.76 -7.50 8.29
CA ALA A 21 12.89 -8.79 7.64
C ALA A 21 13.45 -8.65 6.22
N TYR A 22 13.02 -7.63 5.46
CA TYR A 22 13.53 -7.39 4.10
C TYR A 22 15.01 -6.98 4.08
N LEU A 23 15.42 -6.11 5.00
CA LEU A 23 16.77 -5.54 5.04
C LEU A 23 17.80 -6.42 5.76
N LEU A 24 17.40 -7.13 6.82
CA LEU A 24 18.30 -7.91 7.67
C LEU A 24 18.49 -9.34 7.15
N ILE A 25 17.49 -9.91 6.47
CA ILE A 25 17.63 -11.25 5.88
C ILE A 25 18.34 -11.08 4.53
N PRO A 26 19.53 -11.70 4.34
CA PRO A 26 20.27 -11.56 3.09
C PRO A 26 19.47 -12.08 1.90
N LYS A 27 19.57 -11.40 0.75
CA LYS A 27 18.85 -11.79 -0.48
C LYS A 27 19.23 -13.18 -0.97
N ASP A 28 20.49 -13.55 -0.79
CA ASP A 28 21.12 -14.82 -1.14
C ASP A 28 20.92 -15.92 -0.09
N TRP A 29 20.27 -15.61 1.04
CA TRP A 29 19.97 -16.61 2.06
C TRP A 29 18.86 -17.56 1.61
N MET A 30 19.18 -18.85 1.55
CA MET A 30 18.28 -19.93 1.12
C MET A 30 17.56 -19.61 -0.21
N VAL A 31 18.35 -19.42 -1.28
CA VAL A 31 17.80 -19.22 -2.63
C VAL A 31 17.04 -20.48 -3.08
N ILE A 32 15.76 -20.31 -3.40
CA ILE A 32 14.85 -21.36 -3.89
C ILE A 32 15.05 -21.54 -5.40
N ASN A 33 15.15 -20.44 -6.13
CA ASN A 33 15.35 -20.47 -7.58
C ASN A 33 16.42 -19.45 -8.00
N LYS A 34 17.59 -19.95 -8.40
CA LYS A 34 18.73 -19.12 -8.85
C LYS A 34 18.45 -18.38 -10.15
N ALA A 35 17.61 -18.90 -11.03
CA ALA A 35 17.30 -18.26 -12.31
C ALA A 35 16.41 -17.02 -12.13
N THR A 36 15.55 -17.01 -11.11
CA THR A 36 14.64 -15.89 -10.83
C THR A 36 15.10 -15.01 -9.68
N GLY A 37 16.08 -15.45 -8.89
CA GLY A 37 16.50 -14.77 -7.66
C GLY A 37 15.54 -14.93 -6.49
N LEU A 38 14.56 -15.86 -6.59
CA LEU A 38 13.59 -16.10 -5.53
C LEU A 38 14.28 -16.78 -4.33
N SER A 39 14.19 -16.15 -3.16
CA SER A 39 14.76 -16.65 -1.91
C SER A 39 13.73 -16.77 -0.80
N MET A 40 14.08 -17.48 0.28
CA MET A 40 13.21 -17.59 1.47
C MET A 40 12.91 -16.24 2.10
N ARG A 41 13.81 -15.25 1.99
CA ARG A 41 13.55 -13.87 2.38
C ARG A 41 12.25 -13.37 1.75
N ASN A 42 12.11 -13.51 0.44
CA ASN A 42 10.97 -12.99 -0.29
C ASN A 42 9.66 -13.65 0.16
N ILE A 43 9.70 -14.96 0.46
CA ILE A 43 8.56 -15.70 0.99
C ILE A 43 8.19 -15.23 2.40
N ILE A 44 9.18 -15.02 3.28
CA ILE A 44 8.95 -14.52 4.65
C ILE A 44 8.34 -13.11 4.60
N VAL A 45 8.92 -12.21 3.81
CA VAL A 45 8.41 -10.84 3.64
C VAL A 45 7.00 -10.86 3.06
N LEU A 46 6.74 -11.70 2.05
CA LEU A 46 5.41 -11.88 1.48
C LEU A 46 4.40 -12.31 2.55
N LEU A 47 4.74 -13.32 3.35
CA LEU A 47 3.85 -13.80 4.42
C LEU A 47 3.57 -12.69 5.44
N LEU A 48 4.59 -11.96 5.87
CA LEU A 48 4.43 -10.83 6.78
C LEU A 48 3.55 -9.73 6.18
N PHE A 49 3.77 -9.39 4.90
CA PHE A 49 2.97 -8.40 4.17
C PHE A 49 1.51 -8.84 4.04
N VAL A 50 1.26 -10.11 3.68
CA VAL A 50 -0.09 -10.67 3.55
C VAL A 50 -0.79 -10.70 4.91
N VAL A 51 -0.12 -11.15 5.97
CA VAL A 51 -0.68 -11.13 7.33
C VAL A 51 -1.02 -9.70 7.73
N ALA A 52 -0.12 -8.74 7.51
CA ALA A 52 -0.37 -7.34 7.82
C ALA A 52 -1.56 -6.76 7.04
N SER A 53 -1.67 -7.08 5.76
CA SER A 53 -2.78 -6.62 4.90
C SER A 53 -4.11 -7.28 5.29
N LEU A 54 -4.10 -8.57 5.67
CA LEU A 54 -5.30 -9.28 6.11
C LEU A 54 -5.80 -8.80 7.46
N THR A 55 -4.90 -8.41 8.39
CA THR A 55 -5.32 -7.82 9.66
C THR A 55 -6.15 -6.55 9.45
N ASP A 56 -5.81 -5.70 8.46
CA ASP A 56 -6.64 -4.53 8.12
C ASP A 56 -8.08 -4.87 7.75
N MET A 57 -8.24 -5.85 6.86
CA MET A 57 -9.57 -6.26 6.44
C MET A 57 -10.39 -6.82 7.62
N LEU A 58 -9.75 -7.55 8.53
CA LEU A 58 -10.41 -8.13 9.70
C LEU A 58 -10.80 -7.04 10.70
N ASP A 59 -9.93 -6.09 10.99
CA ASP A 59 -10.17 -4.98 11.93
C ASP A 59 -11.32 -4.12 11.48
N GLY A 60 -11.31 -3.75 10.19
CA GLY A 60 -12.36 -2.95 9.58
C GLY A 60 -13.71 -3.67 9.54
N LYS A 61 -13.73 -5.01 9.42
CA LYS A 61 -14.97 -5.81 9.50
C LYS A 61 -15.48 -5.93 10.92
N ILE A 62 -14.61 -6.19 11.90
CA ILE A 62 -14.98 -6.35 13.32
C ILE A 62 -15.43 -5.01 13.92
N ALA A 63 -14.73 -3.91 13.61
CA ALA A 63 -15.11 -2.59 14.09
C ALA A 63 -16.49 -2.16 13.58
N ARG A 64 -16.79 -2.43 12.29
CA ARG A 64 -18.09 -2.15 11.67
C ARG A 64 -19.20 -3.07 12.19
N SER A 65 -18.93 -4.37 12.34
CA SER A 65 -19.96 -5.31 12.79
C SER A 65 -20.32 -5.17 14.27
N ARG A 66 -19.40 -4.65 15.10
CA ARG A 66 -19.60 -4.46 16.54
C ARG A 66 -19.84 -3.01 16.96
N ASN A 67 -19.98 -2.08 16.00
CA ASN A 67 -20.07 -0.63 16.26
C ASN A 67 -18.94 -0.09 17.17
N LEU A 68 -17.76 -0.72 17.15
CA LEU A 68 -16.59 -0.35 17.96
C LEU A 68 -15.66 0.61 17.20
N ILE A 69 -16.24 1.57 16.49
CA ILE A 69 -15.51 2.53 15.68
C ILE A 69 -14.94 3.61 16.59
N THR A 70 -13.61 3.72 16.66
CA THR A 70 -12.92 4.74 17.45
C THR A 70 -12.32 5.82 16.54
N SER A 71 -12.22 7.06 17.02
CA SER A 71 -11.57 8.16 16.31
C SER A 71 -10.09 7.90 16.07
N PHE A 72 -9.42 7.28 17.05
CA PHE A 72 -8.01 6.91 16.96
C PHE A 72 -7.73 5.86 15.87
N GLY A 73 -8.53 4.78 15.80
CA GLY A 73 -8.40 3.77 14.74
C GLY A 73 -8.65 4.35 13.34
N LYS A 74 -9.71 5.17 13.19
CA LYS A 74 -10.01 5.88 11.93
C LYS A 74 -8.85 6.73 11.41
N PHE A 75 -8.07 7.32 12.31
CA PHE A 75 -6.92 8.15 11.96
C PHE A 75 -5.67 7.31 11.63
N LEU A 76 -5.39 6.28 12.43
CA LEU A 76 -4.20 5.45 12.25
C LEU A 76 -4.30 4.42 11.13
N ASP A 77 -5.47 3.86 10.86
CA ASP A 77 -5.63 2.80 9.85
C ASP A 77 -5.13 3.24 8.44
N PRO A 78 -5.53 4.43 7.93
CA PRO A 78 -5.04 4.90 6.62
C PRO A 78 -3.54 5.23 6.61
N ILE A 79 -2.96 5.59 7.76
CA ILE A 79 -1.53 5.87 7.90
C ILE A 79 -0.76 4.56 7.85
N ALA A 80 -1.15 3.57 8.65
CA ALA A 80 -0.51 2.26 8.71
C ALA A 80 -0.58 1.53 7.35
N ASP A 81 -1.70 1.62 6.65
CA ASP A 81 -1.88 1.02 5.31
C ASP A 81 -0.89 1.62 4.30
N LYS A 82 -0.83 2.96 4.21
CA LYS A 82 0.12 3.64 3.32
C LYS A 82 1.57 3.40 3.71
N MET A 83 1.88 3.35 5.00
CA MET A 83 3.22 3.01 5.47
C MET A 83 3.61 1.61 5.00
N LEU A 84 2.74 0.61 5.16
CA LEU A 84 3.01 -0.76 4.73
C LEU A 84 3.27 -0.85 3.21
N VAL A 85 2.39 -0.27 2.41
CA VAL A 85 2.46 -0.32 0.93
C VAL A 85 3.66 0.47 0.41
N ASN A 86 3.81 1.73 0.84
CA ASN A 86 4.86 2.61 0.31
C ASN A 86 6.25 2.14 0.72
N THR A 87 6.44 1.73 1.97
CA THR A 87 7.76 1.21 2.41
C THR A 87 8.13 -0.06 1.66
N THR A 88 7.19 -0.99 1.48
CA THR A 88 7.43 -2.22 0.72
C THR A 88 7.80 -1.92 -0.74
N LEU A 89 7.09 -1.00 -1.40
CA LEU A 89 7.43 -0.58 -2.77
C LEU A 89 8.81 0.08 -2.87
N ILE A 90 9.18 0.94 -1.91
CA ILE A 90 10.51 1.57 -1.86
C ILE A 90 11.61 0.51 -1.72
N LEU A 91 11.42 -0.49 -0.87
CA LEU A 91 12.37 -1.59 -0.69
C LEU A 91 12.51 -2.45 -1.95
N LEU A 92 11.41 -2.69 -2.67
CA LEU A 92 11.44 -3.38 -3.95
C LEU A 92 12.15 -2.54 -5.03
N VAL A 93 12.04 -1.21 -5.00
CA VAL A 93 12.82 -0.32 -5.89
C VAL A 93 14.31 -0.38 -5.55
N TYR A 94 14.65 -0.41 -4.26
CA TYR A 94 16.04 -0.52 -3.78
C TYR A 94 16.75 -1.77 -4.33
N ASP A 95 16.05 -2.91 -4.38
CA ASP A 95 16.58 -4.16 -4.97
C ASP A 95 16.39 -4.26 -6.49
N HIS A 96 15.96 -3.17 -7.16
CA HIS A 96 15.64 -3.10 -8.59
C HIS A 96 14.54 -4.06 -9.07
N GLU A 97 13.69 -4.54 -8.16
CA GLU A 97 12.56 -5.43 -8.49
C GLU A 97 11.34 -4.64 -8.98
N ALA A 98 11.15 -3.41 -8.47
CA ALA A 98 10.09 -2.49 -8.90
C ALA A 98 10.66 -1.30 -9.69
N ALA A 99 9.92 -0.84 -10.71
CA ALA A 99 10.29 0.37 -11.44
C ALA A 99 10.12 1.62 -10.54
N ILE A 100 11.14 2.48 -10.50
CA ILE A 100 11.16 3.68 -9.64
C ILE A 100 10.06 4.69 -9.99
N LEU A 101 9.83 4.93 -11.28
CA LEU A 101 8.90 5.96 -11.77
C LEU A 101 7.45 5.73 -11.30
N PRO A 102 6.81 4.55 -11.48
CA PRO A 102 5.45 4.34 -11.00
C PRO A 102 5.35 4.45 -9.46
N VAL A 103 6.37 4.03 -8.72
CA VAL A 103 6.38 4.14 -7.24
C VAL A 103 6.42 5.61 -6.81
N LEU A 104 7.31 6.42 -7.38
CA LEU A 104 7.37 7.86 -7.07
C LEU A 104 6.06 8.58 -7.42
N LEU A 105 5.48 8.29 -8.58
CA LEU A 105 4.20 8.88 -9.01
C LEU A 105 3.07 8.54 -8.04
N MET A 106 3.00 7.29 -7.56
CA MET A 106 1.98 6.87 -6.60
C MET A 106 2.14 7.58 -5.24
N ILE A 107 3.37 7.65 -4.72
CA ILE A 107 3.65 8.30 -3.43
C ILE A 107 3.36 9.80 -3.51
N ALA A 108 3.89 10.49 -4.53
CA ALA A 108 3.67 11.93 -4.70
C ALA A 108 2.19 12.27 -4.80
N ARG A 109 1.44 11.50 -5.60
CA ARG A 109 -0.01 11.66 -5.71
C ARG A 109 -0.71 11.43 -4.37
N ASP A 110 -0.35 10.40 -3.60
CA ASP A 110 -1.01 10.11 -2.33
C ASP A 110 -0.83 11.26 -1.34
N LEU A 111 0.36 11.85 -1.27
CA LEU A 111 0.62 13.04 -0.45
C LEU A 111 -0.24 14.23 -0.88
N VAL A 112 -0.37 14.48 -2.19
CA VAL A 112 -1.23 15.55 -2.72
C VAL A 112 -2.69 15.30 -2.34
N VAL A 113 -3.24 14.12 -2.62
CA VAL A 113 -4.65 13.79 -2.34
C VAL A 113 -4.94 13.86 -0.83
N ASP A 114 -4.00 13.43 0.01
CA ASP A 114 -4.15 13.54 1.46
C ASP A 114 -4.17 15.01 1.93
N GLY A 115 -3.29 15.84 1.37
CA GLY A 115 -3.28 17.28 1.63
C GLY A 115 -4.60 17.95 1.22
N LEU A 116 -5.10 17.64 0.02
CA LEU A 116 -6.39 18.14 -0.46
C LEU A 116 -7.54 17.74 0.48
N ARG A 117 -7.60 16.46 0.85
CA ARG A 117 -8.66 15.95 1.75
C ARG A 117 -8.55 16.52 3.15
N PHE A 118 -7.33 16.76 3.64
CA PHE A 118 -7.11 17.40 4.93
C PHE A 118 -7.58 18.87 4.93
N SER A 119 -7.30 19.61 3.85
CA SER A 119 -7.76 20.99 3.66
C SER A 119 -9.30 21.06 3.57
N ALA A 120 -9.93 20.19 2.79
CA ALA A 120 -11.40 20.16 2.72
C ALA A 120 -12.05 19.79 4.07
N ALA A 121 -11.44 18.84 4.80
CA ALA A 121 -11.93 18.44 6.11
C ALA A 121 -11.87 19.55 7.16
N SER A 122 -10.90 20.48 7.07
CA SER A 122 -10.84 21.64 7.97
C SER A 122 -11.95 22.67 7.68
N GLN A 123 -12.49 22.67 6.46
CA GLN A 123 -13.62 23.50 6.04
C GLN A 123 -14.98 22.79 6.21
N GLY A 124 -15.00 21.58 6.76
CA GLY A 124 -16.22 20.83 7.08
C GLY A 124 -16.71 19.88 6.00
N GLU A 125 -16.01 19.77 4.86
CA GLU A 125 -16.36 18.81 3.81
C GLU A 125 -15.53 17.52 3.93
N VAL A 126 -16.22 16.37 3.98
CA VAL A 126 -15.56 15.06 4.08
C VAL A 126 -15.76 14.28 2.79
N VAL A 127 -14.75 14.33 1.91
CA VAL A 127 -14.76 13.56 0.67
C VAL A 127 -14.37 12.11 0.93
N SER A 128 -15.26 11.19 0.53
CA SER A 128 -15.10 9.75 0.68
C SER A 128 -14.29 9.12 -0.45
N ALA A 129 -13.82 7.88 -0.24
CA ALA A 129 -12.95 7.23 -1.21
C ALA A 129 -13.69 6.79 -2.49
N GLY A 130 -13.35 7.39 -3.64
CA GLY A 130 -13.91 7.04 -4.94
C GLY A 130 -13.51 5.64 -5.45
N PHE A 131 -14.26 5.10 -6.43
CA PHE A 131 -14.03 3.77 -7.01
C PHE A 131 -12.60 3.60 -7.58
N SER A 132 -12.10 4.62 -8.27
CA SER A 132 -10.74 4.62 -8.85
C SER A 132 -9.64 4.54 -7.77
N GLY A 133 -9.87 5.12 -6.59
CA GLY A 133 -8.98 4.97 -5.44
C GLY A 133 -8.93 3.53 -4.93
N LYS A 134 -10.08 2.83 -4.86
CA LYS A 134 -10.14 1.42 -4.47
C LYS A 134 -9.45 0.51 -5.48
N LEU A 135 -9.65 0.78 -6.78
CA LEU A 135 -9.03 0.01 -7.85
C LEU A 135 -7.50 0.10 -7.81
N LYS A 136 -6.94 1.29 -7.53
CA LYS A 136 -5.51 1.45 -7.27
C LYS A 136 -5.03 0.50 -6.18
N THR A 137 -5.70 0.49 -5.02
CA THR A 137 -5.29 -0.35 -3.89
C THR A 137 -5.32 -1.83 -4.25
N VAL A 138 -6.35 -2.29 -4.97
CA VAL A 138 -6.42 -3.67 -5.45
C VAL A 138 -5.24 -4.00 -6.35
N LEU A 139 -4.89 -3.12 -7.29
CA LEU A 139 -3.74 -3.32 -8.18
C LEU A 139 -2.41 -3.35 -7.41
N GLN A 140 -2.23 -2.51 -6.39
CA GLN A 140 -1.04 -2.54 -5.52
C GLN A 140 -0.95 -3.83 -4.70
N MET A 141 -2.09 -4.29 -4.16
CA MET A 141 -2.18 -5.55 -3.40
C MET A 141 -1.95 -6.79 -4.27
N VAL A 142 -2.03 -6.67 -5.60
CA VAL A 142 -1.64 -7.71 -6.56
C VAL A 142 -0.18 -7.54 -6.98
N ALA A 143 0.25 -6.32 -7.28
CA ALA A 143 1.60 -6.02 -7.75
C ALA A 143 2.67 -6.38 -6.72
N ILE A 144 2.51 -6.00 -5.46
CA ILE A 144 3.51 -6.24 -4.40
C ILE A 144 3.79 -7.74 -4.22
N PRO A 145 2.78 -8.62 -4.04
CA PRO A 145 3.02 -10.06 -3.99
C PRO A 145 3.71 -10.62 -5.23
N LEU A 146 3.32 -10.18 -6.42
CA LEU A 146 3.95 -10.65 -7.66
C LEU A 146 5.41 -10.20 -7.76
N LEU A 147 5.74 -8.98 -7.32
CA LEU A 147 7.11 -8.46 -7.28
C LEU A 147 7.96 -9.27 -6.30
N LEU A 148 7.46 -9.49 -5.07
CA LEU A 148 8.14 -10.31 -4.05
C LEU A 148 8.36 -11.74 -4.55
N LEU A 149 7.41 -12.31 -5.28
CA LEU A 149 7.54 -13.65 -5.88
C LEU A 149 8.38 -13.68 -7.16
N CYS A 150 9.13 -12.63 -7.47
CA CYS A 150 9.95 -12.52 -8.68
C CYS A 150 9.13 -12.84 -9.95
N ASN A 151 7.89 -12.35 -10.00
CA ASN A 151 6.94 -12.52 -11.10
C ASN A 151 6.55 -14.00 -11.36
N PHE A 152 6.60 -14.88 -10.36
CA PHE A 152 6.12 -16.27 -10.48
C PHE A 152 4.58 -16.34 -10.61
N PRO A 153 4.02 -17.27 -11.43
CA PRO A 153 4.70 -18.18 -12.36
C PRO A 153 4.95 -17.55 -13.74
N PHE A 154 4.53 -16.29 -13.96
CA PHE A 154 4.57 -15.62 -15.25
C PHE A 154 5.98 -15.42 -15.82
N ASN A 155 6.99 -15.47 -14.96
CA ASN A 155 8.38 -15.46 -15.38
C ASN A 155 8.74 -16.67 -16.27
N TYR A 156 8.08 -17.82 -16.11
CA TYR A 156 8.32 -19.00 -16.97
C TYR A 156 7.83 -18.81 -18.41
N ILE A 157 6.90 -17.88 -18.62
CA ILE A 157 6.36 -17.52 -19.94
C ILE A 157 6.88 -16.14 -20.40
N HIS A 158 7.90 -15.60 -19.72
CA HIS A 158 8.52 -14.30 -20.02
C HIS A 158 7.56 -13.10 -20.06
N LEU A 159 6.42 -13.17 -19.37
CA LEU A 159 5.46 -12.06 -19.28
C LEU A 159 5.68 -11.25 -18.00
N PRO A 160 5.99 -9.93 -18.07
CA PRO A 160 6.31 -9.12 -16.90
C PRO A 160 5.06 -8.61 -16.16
N ILE A 161 4.19 -9.53 -15.72
CA ILE A 161 2.88 -9.19 -15.13
C ILE A 161 3.02 -8.36 -13.85
N ALA A 162 4.02 -8.62 -13.02
CA ALA A 162 4.30 -7.83 -11.82
C ALA A 162 4.49 -6.34 -12.14
N GLN A 163 5.27 -6.04 -13.19
CA GLN A 163 5.53 -4.67 -13.64
C GLN A 163 4.31 -4.05 -14.32
N ILE A 164 3.58 -4.82 -15.12
CA ILE A 164 2.33 -4.37 -15.74
C ILE A 164 1.31 -3.96 -14.66
N ALA A 165 1.14 -4.78 -13.61
CA ALA A 165 0.27 -4.48 -12.49
C ALA A 165 0.72 -3.21 -11.74
N LEU A 166 2.03 -3.03 -11.52
CA LEU A 166 2.60 -1.84 -10.90
C LEU A 166 2.32 -0.56 -11.71
N TRP A 167 2.53 -0.61 -13.02
CA TRP A 167 2.24 0.51 -13.91
C TRP A 167 0.74 0.80 -14.02
N ALA A 168 -0.10 -0.24 -14.10
CA ALA A 168 -1.54 -0.09 -14.06
C ALA A 168 -1.99 0.59 -12.76
N ALA A 169 -1.42 0.19 -11.61
CA ALA A 169 -1.68 0.83 -10.33
C ALA A 169 -1.32 2.32 -10.34
N ALA A 170 -0.18 2.68 -10.95
CA ALA A 170 0.26 4.07 -11.08
C ALA A 170 -0.67 4.89 -11.98
N VAL A 171 -1.08 4.36 -13.14
CA VAL A 171 -2.02 5.06 -14.04
C VAL A 171 -3.37 5.28 -13.37
N VAL A 172 -3.93 4.25 -12.73
CA VAL A 172 -5.18 4.36 -11.97
C VAL A 172 -5.02 5.32 -10.80
N SER A 173 -3.86 5.32 -10.13
CA SER A 173 -3.53 6.28 -9.09
C SER A 173 -3.60 7.71 -9.61
N LEU A 174 -2.92 8.03 -10.71
CA LEU A 174 -2.92 9.37 -11.29
C LEU A 174 -4.32 9.80 -11.73
N TYR A 175 -5.07 8.93 -12.42
CA TYR A 175 -6.45 9.21 -12.80
C TYR A 175 -7.31 9.53 -11.57
N SER A 176 -7.23 8.71 -10.53
CA SER A 176 -7.96 8.98 -9.29
C SER A 176 -7.48 10.26 -8.61
N GLY A 177 -6.19 10.61 -8.69
CA GLY A 177 -5.67 11.88 -8.17
C GLY A 177 -6.27 13.09 -8.87
N TRP A 178 -6.39 13.03 -10.20
CA TRP A 178 -7.08 14.05 -10.98
C TRP A 178 -8.56 14.19 -10.60
N VAL A 179 -9.27 13.07 -10.39
CA VAL A 179 -10.67 13.10 -9.91
C VAL A 179 -10.79 13.79 -8.55
N TYR A 180 -9.90 13.52 -7.59
CA TYR A 180 -9.93 14.24 -6.31
C TYR A 180 -9.59 15.71 -6.46
N PHE A 181 -8.63 16.04 -7.31
CA PHE A 181 -8.27 17.43 -7.57
C PHE A 181 -9.45 18.19 -8.15
N ASP A 182 -10.14 17.64 -9.15
CA ASP A 182 -11.30 18.31 -9.76
C ASP A 182 -12.46 18.53 -8.77
N GLN A 183 -12.66 17.59 -7.83
CA GLN A 183 -13.66 17.70 -6.77
C GLN A 183 -13.29 18.70 -5.67
N LEU A 184 -11.99 18.87 -5.39
CA LEU A 184 -11.51 19.61 -4.22
C LEU A 184 -10.82 20.93 -4.56
N LYS A 185 -10.65 21.25 -5.85
CA LYS A 185 -9.97 22.47 -6.31
C LYS A 185 -10.59 23.73 -5.73
N ASP A 186 -11.92 23.78 -5.58
CA ASP A 186 -12.63 24.97 -5.13
C ASP A 186 -12.26 25.33 -3.68
N TYR A 187 -12.17 24.32 -2.80
CA TYR A 187 -11.78 24.52 -1.39
C TYR A 187 -10.34 24.99 -1.20
N VAL A 188 -9.44 24.60 -2.10
CA VAL A 188 -8.03 24.97 -2.05
C VAL A 188 -7.79 26.33 -2.69
N LEU A 189 -8.50 26.65 -3.77
CA LEU A 189 -8.35 27.92 -4.47
C LEU A 189 -9.08 29.06 -3.77
N GLU A 190 -10.14 28.81 -3.00
CA GLU A 190 -10.80 29.83 -2.16
C GLU A 190 -9.96 30.25 -0.94
N THR A 191 -8.96 29.46 -0.55
CA THR A 191 -8.04 29.78 0.56
C THR A 191 -6.75 30.48 0.14
N MET A 192 -6.51 30.67 -1.17
CA MET A 192 -5.37 31.43 -1.70
C MET A 192 -5.76 32.87 -2.02
#